data_AF-A0A7V8FDC9-F1
#
_entry.id   AF-A0A7V8FDC9-F1
#
_cell.length_a   1.000
_cell.length_b   1.000
_cell.length_c   1.000
_cell.angle_alpha   90.00
_cell.angle_beta   90.00
_cell.angle_gamma   90.00
#
_symmetry.space_group_name_H-M   'P 1'
#
loop_
_entity.id
_entity.type
_entity.pdbx_description
1 polymer ?
#
loop_
_entity_poly.entity_id
_entity_poly.type
_entity_poly.pdbx_seq_one_letter_code
_entity_poly.pdbx_strand_id
1 'polypeptide(L)'
;MNAPLLPISPLLPQIQQHLAQHPRLVLEAPPGAGKTTQVPLALLDAPWLQDRKIILLEPRRVAARSAALFMARQLGEEVGGTVGYRIRFENKV
;
A
#
# COMPACT_ATOMS: atom_id res chain seq x y z
N MET A 1 -19.03 -1.69 7.48
CA MET A 1 -18.43 -2.32 8.68
C MET A 1 -17.15 -1.57 8.99
N ASN A 2 -17.06 -0.88 10.13
CA ASN A 2 -15.85 -0.16 10.52
C ASN A 2 -14.71 -1.17 10.68
N ALA A 3 -13.72 -1.12 9.78
CA ALA A 3 -12.50 -1.89 9.94
C ALA A 3 -11.86 -1.48 11.29
N PRO A 4 -11.31 -2.43 12.07
CA PRO A 4 -10.58 -2.09 13.29
C PRO A 4 -9.46 -1.10 12.93
N LEU A 5 -9.38 -0.01 13.68
CA LEU A 5 -8.33 1.01 13.52
C LEU A 5 -6.97 0.33 13.66
N LEU A 6 -6.20 0.32 12.57
CA LEU A 6 -4.86 -0.25 12.56
C LEU A 6 -3.89 0.73 13.22
N PRO A 7 -2.81 0.27 13.88
CA PRO A 7 -1.85 1.15 14.52
C PRO A 7 -1.24 2.22 13.59
N ILE A 8 -1.20 1.96 12.27
CA ILE A 8 -0.72 2.94 11.28
C ILE A 8 -1.75 4.03 10.95
N SER A 9 -3.05 3.79 11.14
CA SER A 9 -4.13 4.70 10.75
C SER A 9 -3.94 6.14 11.24
N PRO A 10 -3.64 6.42 12.53
CA PRO A 10 -3.43 7.79 12.99
C PRO A 10 -2.18 8.46 12.41
N LEU A 11 -1.23 7.69 11.85
CA LEU A 11 0.02 8.21 11.28
C LEU A 11 -0.09 8.54 9.79
N LEU A 12 -1.12 8.07 9.09
CA LEU A 12 -1.27 8.27 7.64
C LEU A 12 -1.23 9.75 7.21
N PRO A 13 -1.91 10.70 7.90
CA PRO A 13 -1.83 12.11 7.52
C PRO A 13 -0.41 12.67 7.63
N GLN A 14 0.33 12.28 8.67
CA GLN A 14 1.72 12.72 8.87
C GLN A 14 2.64 12.14 7.79
N ILE A 15 2.42 10.88 7.39
CA ILE A 15 3.17 10.23 6.30
C ILE A 15 2.94 10.96 4.97
N GLN A 16 1.68 11.28 4.64
CA GLN A 16 1.31 12.02 3.44
C GLN A 16 1.96 13.42 3.41
N GLN A 17 1.86 14.17 4.52
CA GLN A 17 2.46 15.50 4.65
C GLN A 17 3.98 15.46 4.50
N HIS A 18 4.64 14.50 5.13
CA HIS A 18 6.10 14.37 5.04
C HIS A 18 6.54 14.08 3.61
N LEU A 19 5.90 13.12 2.92
CA LEU A 19 6.24 12.77 1.54
C LEU A 19 5.88 13.85 0.52
N ALA A 20 4.96 14.76 0.85
CA ALA A 20 4.69 15.94 0.04
C ALA A 20 5.83 16.98 0.09
N GLN A 21 6.61 17.01 1.18
CA GLN A 21 7.69 17.98 1.39
C GLN A 21 9.09 17.37 1.18
N HIS A 22 9.21 16.05 1.37
CA HIS A 22 10.48 15.34 1.35
C HIS A 22 10.38 14.08 0.48
N PRO A 23 11.42 13.75 -0.29
CA PRO A 23 11.36 12.63 -1.23
C PRO A 23 11.47 11.24 -0.57
N ARG A 24 11.70 11.16 0.76
CA ARG A 24 12.03 9.91 1.45
C ARG A 24 11.49 9.91 2.87
N LEU A 25 11.02 8.75 3.31
CA LEU A 25 10.57 8.48 4.67
C LEU A 25 11.01 7.08 5.08
N VAL A 26 11.49 6.92 6.31
CA VAL A 26 11.68 5.61 6.95
C VAL A 26 10.55 5.42 7.94
N LEU A 27 9.85 4.29 7.82
CA LEU A 27 8.72 3.96 8.67
C LEU A 27 9.02 2.69 9.47
N GLU A 28 9.09 2.84 10.79
CA GLU A 28 9.18 1.74 11.73
C GLU A 28 7.83 1.51 12.41
N ALA A 29 7.38 0.26 12.48
CA ALA A 29 6.27 -0.13 13.34
C ALA A 29 6.24 -1.67 13.50
N PRO A 30 5.47 -2.23 14.43
CA PRO A 30 5.40 -3.68 14.62
C PRO A 30 4.75 -4.42 13.44
N PRO A 31 5.00 -5.74 13.28
CA PRO A 31 4.22 -6.59 12.37
C PRO A 31 2.72 -6.48 12.66
N GLY A 32 1.89 -6.57 11.63
CA GLY A 32 0.43 -6.43 11.78
C GLY A 32 -0.07 -4.99 11.94
N ALA A 33 0.81 -3.98 12.04
CA ALA A 33 0.40 -2.58 12.18
C ALA A 33 -0.32 -1.97 10.97
N GLY A 34 -0.38 -2.66 9.82
CA GLY A 34 -1.02 -2.16 8.59
C GLY A 34 -0.09 -1.45 7.60
N LYS A 35 1.23 -1.48 7.79
CA LYS A 35 2.19 -0.75 6.93
C LYS A 35 2.07 -1.06 5.45
N THR A 36 2.21 -2.35 5.09
CA THR A 36 2.10 -2.83 3.71
C THR A 36 0.72 -2.59 3.09
N THR A 37 -0.34 -2.60 3.91
CA THR A 37 -1.73 -2.69 3.43
C THR A 37 -2.52 -1.39 3.51
N GLN A 38 -2.01 -0.35 4.18
CA GLN A 38 -2.68 0.94 4.33
C GLN A 38 -1.87 2.09 3.73
N VAL A 39 -0.54 2.07 3.91
CA VAL A 39 0.31 3.18 3.46
C VAL A 39 0.25 3.35 1.94
N PRO A 40 0.39 2.31 1.10
CA PRO A 40 0.32 2.49 -0.35
C PRO A 40 -1.04 3.04 -0.80
N LEU A 41 -2.13 2.56 -0.21
CA LEU A 41 -3.49 3.02 -0.53
C LEU A 41 -3.70 4.50 -0.18
N ALA A 42 -3.23 4.93 1.00
CA ALA A 42 -3.31 6.32 1.41
C ALA A 42 -2.49 7.28 0.52
N LEU A 43 -1.52 6.76 -0.24
CA LEU A 43 -0.67 7.54 -1.12
C LEU A 43 -1.17 7.57 -2.58
N LEU A 44 -2.24 6.84 -2.93
CA LEU A 44 -2.78 6.81 -4.30
C LEU A 44 -3.21 8.20 -4.79
N ASP A 45 -3.80 9.00 -3.92
CA ASP A 45 -4.28 10.35 -4.23
C ASP A 45 -3.23 11.44 -3.95
N ALA A 46 -1.98 11.06 -3.71
CA ALA A 46 -0.95 12.04 -3.36
C ALA A 46 -0.62 12.93 -4.58
N PRO A 47 -0.66 14.27 -4.46
CA PRO A 47 -0.43 15.16 -5.60
C PRO A 47 0.91 14.99 -6.30
N TRP A 48 1.94 14.58 -5.57
CA TRP A 48 3.27 14.33 -6.11
C TRP A 48 3.36 13.03 -6.93
N LEU A 49 2.36 12.14 -6.83
CA LEU A 49 2.35 10.89 -7.58
C LEU A 49 2.18 11.16 -9.08
N GLN A 50 1.35 12.15 -9.46
CA GLN A 50 1.15 12.59 -10.85
C GLN A 50 0.83 11.42 -11.81
N ASP A 51 -0.19 10.63 -11.49
CA ASP A 51 -0.63 9.45 -12.27
C ASP A 51 0.43 8.34 -12.45
N ARG A 52 1.56 8.43 -11.72
CA ARG A 52 2.58 7.38 -11.71
C ARG A 52 2.15 6.22 -10.81
N LYS A 53 2.83 5.08 -10.98
CA LYS A 53 2.58 3.87 -10.20
C LYS A 53 3.44 3.85 -8.93
N ILE A 54 2.85 3.40 -7.83
CA ILE A 54 3.59 3.02 -6.62
C ILE A 54 4.10 1.58 -6.79
N ILE A 55 5.41 1.37 -6.63
CA ILE A 55 5.99 0.03 -6.62
C ILE A 55 6.22 -0.40 -5.18
N LEU A 56 5.50 -1.44 -4.76
CA LEU A 56 5.66 -2.08 -3.46
C LEU A 56 6.47 -3.37 -3.60
N LEU A 57 7.65 -3.40 -3.00
CA LEU A 57 8.52 -4.58 -3.03
C LEU A 57 8.29 -5.44 -1.79
N GLU A 58 8.08 -6.73 -2.02
CA GLU A 58 7.93 -7.73 -0.96
C GLU A 58 8.94 -8.87 -1.20
N PRO A 59 9.68 -9.33 -0.17
CA PRO A 59 10.76 -10.29 -0.34
C PRO A 59 10.28 -11.71 -0.68
N ARG A 60 8.99 -11.99 -0.44
CA ARG A 60 8.39 -13.32 -0.61
C ARG A 60 7.21 -13.25 -1.57
N ARG A 61 7.14 -14.18 -2.53
CA ARG A 61 6.05 -14.30 -3.51
C ARG A 61 4.66 -14.34 -2.85
N VAL A 62 4.54 -15.10 -1.76
CA VAL A 62 3.28 -15.22 -1.00
C VAL A 62 2.89 -13.88 -0.37
N ALA A 63 3.84 -13.12 0.18
CA ALA A 63 3.57 -11.81 0.75
C ALA A 63 3.09 -10.81 -0.31
N ALA A 64 3.77 -10.75 -1.46
CA ALA A 64 3.36 -9.90 -2.59
C ALA A 64 1.92 -10.19 -3.04
N ARG A 65 1.60 -11.47 -3.27
CA ARG A 65 0.26 -11.90 -3.70
C ARG A 65 -0.80 -11.61 -2.64
N SER A 66 -0.54 -11.94 -1.37
CA SER A 66 -1.47 -11.71 -0.27
C SER A 66 -1.72 -10.22 -0.03
N ALA A 67 -0.68 -9.38 -0.10
CA ALA A 67 -0.82 -7.94 0.05
C ALA A 67 -1.69 -7.33 -1.05
N ALA A 68 -1.44 -7.70 -2.31
CA ALA A 68 -2.22 -7.23 -3.45
C ALA A 68 -3.69 -7.67 -3.35
N LEU A 69 -3.95 -8.94 -3.04
CA LEU A 69 -5.32 -9.46 -2.83
C LEU A 69 -6.04 -8.73 -1.69
N PHE A 70 -5.35 -8.47 -0.58
CA PHE A 70 -5.94 -7.79 0.56
C PHE A 70 -6.27 -6.32 0.25
N MET A 71 -5.37 -5.62 -0.42
CA MET A 71 -5.58 -4.22 -0.81
C MET A 71 -6.66 -4.07 -1.88
N ALA A 72 -6.68 -4.90 -2.92
CA ALA A 72 -7.74 -4.87 -3.93
C ALA A 72 -9.13 -5.10 -3.31
N ARG A 73 -9.25 -6.05 -2.39
CA ARG A 73 -10.50 -6.29 -1.63
C ARG A 73 -10.96 -5.08 -0.83
N GLN A 74 -10.04 -4.29 -0.25
CA GLN A 74 -10.41 -3.07 0.47
C GLN A 74 -10.96 -1.98 -0.45
N LEU A 75 -10.52 -1.95 -1.70
CA LEU A 75 -11.04 -1.07 -2.73
C LEU A 75 -12.35 -1.58 -3.35
N GLY A 76 -12.78 -2.80 -3.01
CA GLY A 76 -13.95 -3.44 -3.63
C GLY A 76 -13.68 -3.92 -5.05
N GLU A 77 -12.41 -4.14 -5.41
CA GLU A 77 -11.98 -4.50 -6.76
C GLU A 77 -11.33 -5.91 -6.80
N GLU A 78 -11.21 -6.46 -8.01
CA GLU A 78 -10.33 -7.61 -8.25
C GLU A 78 -8.87 -7.17 -8.42
N VAL A 79 -7.94 -8.06 -8.10
CA VAL A 79 -6.51 -7.80 -8.35
C VAL A 79 -6.24 -7.67 -9.84
N GLY A 80 -5.48 -6.65 -10.21
CA GLY A 80 -5.21 -6.26 -11.59
C GLY A 80 -5.97 -5.00 -12.03
N GLY A 81 -6.88 -4.50 -11.19
CA GLY A 81 -7.43 -3.13 -11.30
C GLY A 81 -6.43 -2.10 -10.75
N THR A 82 -6.83 -1.35 -9.73
CA THR A 82 -5.97 -0.35 -9.07
C THR A 82 -4.73 -0.98 -8.44
N VAL A 83 -4.87 -2.19 -7.89
CA VAL A 83 -3.78 -2.92 -7.22
C VAL A 83 -3.51 -4.25 -7.92
N GLY A 84 -2.26 -4.46 -8.32
CA GLY A 84 -1.79 -5.67 -8.97
C GLY A 84 -0.54 -6.26 -8.31
N TYR A 85 -0.09 -7.41 -8.81
CA TYR A 85 1.24 -7.96 -8.50
C TYR A 85 1.89 -8.61 -9.72
N ARG A 86 3.22 -8.62 -9.70
CA ARG A 86 4.05 -9.37 -10.65
C ARG A 86 5.03 -10.22 -9.86
N ILE A 87 5.00 -11.53 -10.08
CA ILE A 87 5.96 -12.50 -9.53
C ILE A 87 6.42 -13.44 -10.65
N ARG A 88 7.46 -14.24 -10.39
CA ARG A 88 7.94 -15.20 -11.38
C ARG A 88 6.79 -16.14 -11.80
N PHE A 89 6.53 -16.20 -13.10
CA PHE A 89 5.47 -16.99 -13.75
C PHE A 89 4.02 -16.55 -13.51
N GLU A 90 3.78 -15.43 -12.85
CA GLU A 90 2.41 -14.93 -12.62
C GLU A 90 2.38 -13.40 -12.64
N ASN A 91 1.49 -12.83 -13.46
CA ASN A 91 1.36 -11.39 -13.64
C ASN A 91 -0.12 -11.00 -13.63
N LYS A 92 -0.52 -10.16 -12.67
CA LYS A 92 -1.87 -9.59 -12.53
C LYS A 92 -1.75 -8.09 -12.26
N VAL A 93 -1.39 -7.32 -13.27
CA VAL A 93 -1.20 -5.85 -13.28
C VAL A 93 -1.60 -5.31 -14.65
#